data_AF-M0HL31-F1
#
_entry.id   AF-M0HL31-F1
#
_cell.length_a   1.000
_cell.length_b   1.000
_cell.length_c   1.000
_cell.angle_alpha   90.00
_cell.angle_beta   90.00
_cell.angle_gamma   90.00
#
_symmetry.space_group_name_H-M   'P 1'
#
loop_
_entity.id
_entity.type
_entity.pdbx_description
1 polymer ?
#
loop_
_entity_poly.entity_id
_entity_poly.type
_entity_poly.pdbx_seq_one_letter_code
_entity_poly.pdbx_strand_id
1 'polypeptide(L)'
;MSAPQTTTVPETHMDLSARDAKALTEPMKVVECDPGVWNDSEIAVYSEDRRYIVSLPAGYCECEDAHYRNSKCKHQRRVEFALGLRDIPSWANPNAIDDQLLRRLEEREDDE
;
A
#
# COMPACT_ATOMS: atom_id res chain seq x y z
N MET A 1 19.92 -43.54 6.15
CA MET A 1 19.37 -42.56 5.19
C MET A 1 18.44 -41.67 5.98
N SER A 2 18.91 -40.48 6.37
CA SER A 2 18.12 -39.55 7.20
C SER A 2 17.30 -38.66 6.29
N ALA A 3 15.98 -38.65 6.48
CA ALA A 3 15.08 -37.75 5.76
C ALA A 3 15.33 -36.29 6.18
N PRO A 4 15.25 -35.32 5.24
CA PRO A 4 15.29 -33.91 5.61
C PRO A 4 13.98 -33.57 6.35
N GLN A 5 14.10 -33.05 7.57
CA GLN A 5 12.96 -32.48 8.29
C GLN A 5 12.69 -31.09 7.71
N THR A 6 11.57 -30.94 7.01
CA THR A 6 11.06 -29.64 6.57
C THR A 6 10.69 -28.84 7.81
N THR A 7 11.53 -27.88 8.19
CA THR A 7 11.22 -26.91 9.24
C THR A 7 10.21 -25.91 8.67
N THR A 8 8.93 -26.11 8.96
CA THR A 8 7.91 -25.08 8.73
C THR A 8 8.11 -23.96 9.74
N VAL A 9 8.58 -22.80 9.26
CA VAL A 9 8.59 -21.58 10.07
C VAL A 9 7.13 -21.20 10.38
N PRO A 10 6.78 -20.85 11.63
CA PRO A 10 5.43 -20.40 11.92
C PRO A 10 5.21 -19.07 11.20
N GLU A 11 4.28 -19.07 10.25
CA GLU A 11 3.83 -17.87 9.56
C GLU A 11 3.18 -16.95 10.60
N THR A 12 3.93 -15.94 11.04
CA THR A 12 3.38 -14.90 11.92
C THR A 12 2.39 -14.11 11.09
N HIS A 13 1.11 -14.46 11.19
CA HIS A 13 0.01 -13.66 10.65
C HIS A 13 0.05 -12.30 11.35
N MET A 14 0.67 -11.30 10.72
CA MET A 14 0.56 -9.92 11.19
C MET A 14 -0.89 -9.48 10.97
N ASP A 15 -1.62 -9.19 12.05
CA ASP A 15 -2.94 -8.59 11.96
C ASP A 15 -2.87 -7.29 11.13
N LEU A 16 -3.64 -7.24 10.04
CA LEU A 16 -3.81 -6.02 9.25
C LEU A 16 -4.55 -4.98 10.09
N SER A 17 -3.99 -3.78 10.21
CA SER A 17 -4.75 -2.67 10.80
C SER A 17 -5.94 -2.32 9.90
N ALA A 18 -7.03 -1.78 10.48
CA ALA A 18 -8.18 -1.35 9.69
C ALA A 18 -7.84 -0.33 8.59
N ARG A 19 -6.77 0.46 8.77
CA ARG A 19 -6.28 1.39 7.74
C ARG A 19 -5.48 0.69 6.65
N ASP A 20 -4.78 -0.40 6.97
CA ASP A 20 -4.14 -1.23 5.96
C ASP A 20 -5.19 -1.95 5.11
N ALA A 21 -6.22 -2.52 5.74
CA ALA A 21 -7.34 -3.12 5.02
C ALA A 21 -7.98 -2.11 4.05
N LYS A 22 -8.32 -0.90 4.53
CA LYS A 22 -8.84 0.17 3.67
C LYS A 22 -7.88 0.57 2.55
N ALA A 23 -6.57 0.65 2.83
CA ALA A 23 -5.57 0.99 1.82
C ALA A 23 -5.43 -0.08 0.72
N LEU A 24 -5.68 -1.35 1.06
CA LEU A 24 -5.65 -2.46 0.12
C LEU A 24 -6.94 -2.56 -0.71
N THR A 25 -8.11 -2.31 -0.10
CA THR A 25 -9.40 -2.68 -0.70
C THR A 25 -10.25 -1.52 -1.20
N GLU A 26 -10.04 -0.29 -0.73
CA GLU A 26 -10.84 0.86 -1.21
C GLU A 26 -10.32 1.36 -2.58
N PRO A 27 -11.23 1.78 -3.49
CA PRO A 27 -10.85 2.22 -4.82
C PRO A 27 -10.00 3.48 -4.76
N MET A 28 -8.71 3.35 -5.08
CA MET A 28 -7.73 4.44 -5.02
C MET A 28 -6.71 4.34 -6.14
N LYS A 29 -6.32 5.48 -6.70
CA LYS A 29 -5.28 5.55 -7.73
C LYS A 29 -4.10 6.39 -7.27
N VAL A 30 -2.93 5.77 -7.20
CA VAL A 30 -1.64 6.40 -6.94
C VAL A 30 -1.03 6.86 -8.25
N VAL A 31 -0.59 8.12 -8.32
CA VAL A 31 0.02 8.73 -9.51
C VAL A 31 1.28 9.47 -9.07
N GLU A 32 2.45 8.94 -9.43
CA GLU A 32 3.76 9.51 -9.04
C GLU A 32 4.11 10.78 -9.84
N CYS A 33 3.70 10.85 -11.12
CA CYS A 33 3.99 11.98 -12.01
C CYS A 33 2.76 12.87 -12.26
N ASP A 34 2.03 13.23 -11.19
CA ASP A 34 0.87 14.11 -11.33
C ASP A 34 1.30 15.57 -11.55
N PRO A 35 0.71 16.32 -12.50
CA PRO A 35 1.11 17.71 -12.74
C PRO A 35 0.93 18.66 -11.56
N GLY A 36 0.13 18.27 -10.56
CA GLY A 36 -0.10 19.06 -9.36
C GLY A 36 0.68 18.60 -8.13
N VAL A 37 1.72 17.77 -8.28
CA VAL A 37 2.77 17.58 -7.25
C VAL A 37 3.91 18.57 -7.49
N TRP A 38 4.56 19.04 -6.42
CA TRP A 38 5.66 20.00 -6.53
C TRP A 38 7.03 19.39 -6.85
N ASN A 39 7.26 18.14 -6.43
CA ASN A 39 8.54 17.44 -6.58
C ASN A 39 8.35 15.92 -6.50
N ASP A 40 9.42 15.17 -6.78
CA ASP A 40 9.42 13.70 -6.83
C ASP A 40 9.17 13.01 -5.48
N SER A 41 9.16 13.75 -4.36
CA SER A 41 8.81 13.21 -3.04
C SER A 41 7.32 13.35 -2.70
N GLU A 42 6.55 14.00 -3.59
CA GLU A 42 5.10 14.15 -3.48
C GLU A 42 4.40 13.27 -4.52
N ILE A 43 3.31 12.64 -4.08
CA ILE A 43 2.57 11.67 -4.87
C ILE A 43 1.09 12.00 -4.75
N ALA A 44 0.38 12.04 -5.87
CA ALA A 44 -1.06 12.24 -5.87
C ALA A 44 -1.78 10.91 -5.64
N VAL A 45 -2.73 10.91 -4.72
CA VAL A 45 -3.66 9.80 -4.49
C VAL A 45 -5.07 10.28 -4.79
N TYR A 46 -5.70 9.70 -5.79
CA TYR A 46 -7.12 9.88 -6.08
C TYR A 46 -7.91 8.85 -5.29
N SER A 47 -8.84 9.31 -4.45
CA SER A 47 -9.72 8.48 -3.64
C SER A 47 -11.11 9.08 -3.71
N GLU A 48 -12.11 8.28 -4.06
CA GLU A 48 -13.48 8.76 -4.27
C GLU A 48 -13.46 9.95 -5.27
N ASP A 49 -14.08 11.08 -4.92
CA ASP A 49 -14.14 12.29 -5.75
C ASP A 49 -13.05 13.33 -5.38
N ARG A 50 -11.98 12.91 -4.70
CA ARG A 50 -10.94 13.82 -4.20
C ARG A 50 -9.54 13.36 -4.59
N ARG A 51 -8.65 14.36 -4.72
CA ARG A 51 -7.20 14.18 -4.88
C ARG A 51 -6.52 14.61 -3.59
N TYR A 52 -5.56 13.83 -3.13
CA TYR A 52 -4.74 14.13 -1.96
C TYR A 52 -3.26 14.07 -2.34
N ILE A 53 -2.51 15.11 -2.02
CA ILE A 53 -1.05 15.08 -2.08
C ILE A 53 -0.52 14.37 -0.83
N VAL A 54 0.37 13.41 -1.06
CA VAL A 54 1.01 12.58 -0.05
C VAL A 54 2.52 12.73 -0.16
N SER A 55 3.20 12.91 0.97
CA SER A 55 4.66 12.82 1.03
C SER A 55 5.04 11.84 2.13
N LEU A 56 5.59 10.69 1.73
CA LEU A 56 6.05 9.66 2.67
C LEU A 56 7.24 10.12 3.51
N PRO A 57 8.28 10.79 2.95
CA PRO A 57 9.40 11.28 3.74
C PRO A 57 8.99 12.30 4.81
N ALA A 58 8.03 13.16 4.48
CA ALA A 58 7.51 14.16 5.40
C ALA A 58 6.44 13.60 6.37
N GLY A 59 5.98 12.36 6.17
CA GLY A 59 4.84 11.82 6.92
C GLY A 59 3.55 12.62 6.71
N TYR A 60 3.40 13.27 5.55
CA TYR A 60 2.32 14.20 5.24
C TYR A 60 1.26 13.59 4.31
N CYS A 61 0.01 13.99 4.51
CA CYS A 61 -1.08 13.83 3.56
C CYS A 61 -2.09 14.98 3.78
N GLU A 62 -2.67 15.49 2.70
CA GLU A 62 -3.72 16.54 2.75
C GLU A 62 -5.02 16.11 3.44
N CYS A 63 -5.21 14.82 3.73
CA CYS A 63 -6.46 14.36 4.32
C CYS A 63 -6.60 14.69 5.81
N GLU A 64 -7.84 14.86 6.26
CA GLU A 64 -8.17 15.14 7.65
C GLU A 64 -7.66 14.07 8.62
N ASP A 65 -7.62 12.80 8.20
CA ASP A 65 -7.10 11.70 9.03
C ASP A 65 -5.62 11.93 9.40
N ALA A 66 -4.81 12.40 8.45
CA ALA A 66 -3.41 12.73 8.70
C ALA A 66 -3.25 14.05 9.47
N HIS A 67 -4.13 15.03 9.23
CA HIS A 67 -4.09 16.29 9.96
C HIS A 67 -4.39 16.10 11.45
N TYR A 68 -5.46 15.38 11.79
CA TYR A 68 -5.94 15.32 13.17
C TYR A 68 -5.35 14.17 13.99
N ARG A 69 -4.79 13.15 13.34
CA ARG A 69 -4.29 11.96 14.05
C ARG A 69 -2.78 11.87 13.93
N ASN A 70 -2.13 11.50 15.04
CA ASN A 70 -0.68 11.24 15.07
C ASN A 70 -0.36 9.82 14.58
N SER A 71 -0.86 9.44 13.40
CA SER A 71 -0.66 8.13 12.80
C SER A 71 -0.75 8.24 11.29
N LYS A 72 -0.10 7.32 10.54
CA LYS A 72 -0.29 7.26 9.09
C LYS A 72 -1.79 7.17 8.75
N CYS A 73 -2.23 7.77 7.66
CA CYS A 73 -3.59 7.62 7.15
C CYS A 73 -3.70 6.42 6.18
N LYS A 74 -4.88 6.18 5.60
CA LYS A 74 -5.04 5.17 4.55
C LYS A 74 -4.27 5.52 3.27
N HIS A 75 -4.21 6.80 2.89
CA HIS A 75 -3.56 7.23 1.64
C HIS A 75 -2.04 7.04 1.68
N GLN A 76 -1.41 7.33 2.82
CA GLN A 76 0.02 7.07 3.00
C GLN A 76 0.33 5.57 2.87
N ARG A 77 -0.46 4.72 3.52
CA ARG A 77 -0.32 3.26 3.38
C ARG A 77 -0.54 2.78 1.96
N ARG A 78 -1.54 3.36 1.28
CA ARG A 78 -1.83 3.07 -0.12
C ARG A 78 -0.63 3.34 -1.02
N VAL A 79 0.06 4.48 -0.81
CA VAL A 79 1.30 4.79 -1.52
C VAL A 79 2.41 3.79 -1.17
N GLU A 80 2.56 3.42 0.10
CA GLU A 80 3.55 2.42 0.50
C GLU A 80 3.35 1.07 -0.21
N PHE A 81 2.10 0.59 -0.30
CA PHE A 81 1.78 -0.63 -1.05
C PHE A 81 2.01 -0.46 -2.56
N ALA A 82 1.57 0.66 -3.14
CA ALA A 82 1.70 0.90 -4.57
C ALA A 82 3.16 1.04 -5.03
N LEU A 83 4.05 1.54 -4.16
CA LEU A 83 5.49 1.62 -4.41
C LEU A 83 6.25 0.37 -3.96
N GLY A 84 5.58 -0.57 -3.28
CA GLY A 84 6.19 -1.78 -2.70
C GLY A 84 7.18 -1.49 -1.57
N LEU A 85 7.07 -0.32 -0.96
CA LEU A 85 7.73 -0.02 0.31
C LEU A 85 7.11 -0.83 1.46
N ARG A 86 5.91 -1.37 1.22
CA ARG A 86 5.21 -2.28 2.10
C ARG A 86 4.63 -3.43 1.31
N ASP A 87 4.87 -4.65 1.78
CA ASP A 87 4.34 -5.86 1.14
C ASP A 87 2.86 -6.04 1.39
N ILE A 88 2.17 -6.48 0.35
CA ILE A 88 0.80 -6.98 0.43
C ILE A 88 0.87 -8.39 1.04
N PRO A 89 0.14 -8.68 2.13
CA PRO A 89 0.20 -10.01 2.74
C PRO A 89 -0.28 -11.10 1.77
N SER A 90 0.46 -12.20 1.68
CA SER A 90 0.16 -13.32 0.78
C SER A 90 -1.20 -13.99 1.02
N TRP A 91 -1.71 -13.89 2.26
CA TRP A 91 -3.02 -14.41 2.65
C TRP A 91 -4.18 -13.47 2.32
N ALA A 92 -3.91 -12.23 1.87
CA ALA A 92 -4.97 -11.28 1.54
C ALA A 92 -5.79 -11.79 0.34
N ASN A 93 -7.11 -11.64 0.39
CA ASN A 93 -7.98 -12.07 -0.71
C ASN A 93 -7.73 -11.21 -1.95
N PRO A 94 -7.19 -11.76 -3.06
CA PRO A 94 -6.86 -10.98 -4.25
C PRO A 94 -8.09 -10.29 -4.85
N ASN A 95 -9.28 -10.92 -4.78
CA ASN A 95 -10.50 -10.33 -5.33
C ASN A 95 -11.02 -9.11 -4.53
N ALA A 96 -10.46 -8.85 -3.35
CA ALA A 96 -10.79 -7.68 -2.55
C ALA A 96 -9.73 -6.57 -2.67
N ILE A 97 -8.56 -6.87 -3.24
CA ILE A 97 -7.49 -5.89 -3.44
C ILE A 97 -7.84 -5.06 -4.66
N ASP A 98 -7.62 -3.74 -4.56
CA ASP A 98 -7.82 -2.82 -5.66
C ASP A 98 -6.90 -3.13 -6.85
N ASP A 99 -7.46 -3.02 -8.06
CA ASP A 99 -6.84 -3.43 -9.33
C ASP A 99 -5.44 -2.85 -9.59
N GLN A 100 -5.15 -1.62 -9.15
CA GLN A 100 -3.81 -1.05 -9.35
C GLN A 100 -2.75 -1.79 -8.52
N LEU A 101 -3.10 -2.29 -7.33
CA LEU A 101 -2.17 -3.06 -6.52
C LEU A 101 -2.00 -4.49 -7.02
N LEU A 102 -3.07 -5.10 -7.52
CA LEU A 102 -2.99 -6.40 -8.17
C LEU A 102 -2.03 -6.37 -9.36
N ARG A 103 -2.18 -5.38 -10.25
CA ARG A 103 -1.28 -5.22 -11.40
C ARG A 103 0.19 -5.14 -11.00
N ARG A 104 0.49 -4.40 -9.93
CA ARG A 104 1.85 -4.27 -9.40
C ARG A 104 2.41 -5.63 -8.94
N LEU A 105 1.59 -6.49 -8.34
CA LEU A 105 2.02 -7.82 -7.91
C LEU A 105 2.34 -8.70 -9.13
N GLU A 106 1.50 -8.66 -10.16
CA GLU A 106 1.70 -9.40 -11.41
C GLU A 106 2.99 -8.95 -12.11
N GLU A 107 3.22 -7.63 -12.21
CA GLU A 107 4.44 -7.06 -12.81
C GLU A 107 5.73 -7.48 -12.09
N ARG A 108 5.66 -7.80 -10.79
CA ARG A 108 6.82 -8.28 -10.02
C ARG A 108 7.14 -9.75 -10.31
N GLU A 109 6.12 -10.57 -10.57
CA GLU A 109 6.31 -12.00 -10.84
C GLU A 109 6.96 -12.27 -12.21
N ASP A 110 6.84 -11.33 -13.15
CA ASP A 110 7.44 -11.45 -14.49
C ASP A 110 8.96 -11.16 -14.53
N ASP A 111 9.52 -10.55 -13.48
CA ASP A 111 10.95 -10.17 -13.38
C ASP A 111 11.85 -11.21 -12.67
N GLU A 112 11.28 -12.29 -12.10
CA GLU A 112 11.99 -13.39 -11.40
C GLU A 112 12.22 -14.63 -12.27
#